data_AF-A0A8T5PQM8-F1
#
_entry.id   AF-A0A8T5PQM8-F1
#
_cell.length_a   1.000
_cell.length_b   1.000
_cell.length_c   1.000
_cell.angle_alpha   90.00
_cell.angle_beta   90.00
_cell.angle_gamma   90.00
#
_symmetry.space_group_name_H-M   'P 1'
#
loop_
_entity.id
_entity.type
_entity.pdbx_description
1 polymer ?
#
loop_
_entity_poly.entity_id
_entity_poly.type
_entity_poly.pdbx_seq_one_letter_code
_entity_poly.pdbx_strand_id
1 'polypeptide(L)'
;MSDIQQKLEDYLNDRDSTEYYPDEDVSMMDRMVEFIMNLNTDTLSDDQIEEAADIIDELADENLDDALGDVDEAITARKVKIKPSDKRKRRMEYRRNRASLKLKSKKFRRTTKYKQWKRAKKRKAGQGKTARGKRIRKFM
;
A
#
# COMPACT_ATOMS: atom_id res chain seq x y z
N MET A 1 20.39 -11.88 13.07
CA MET A 1 20.51 -10.47 12.65
C MET A 1 19.53 -9.69 13.49
N SER A 2 19.95 -8.54 14.01
CA SER A 2 19.11 -7.69 14.86
C SER A 2 18.02 -7.04 14.00
N ASP A 3 16.78 -7.03 14.50
CA ASP A 3 15.59 -6.50 13.80
C ASP A 3 15.71 -5.03 13.37
N ILE A 4 16.65 -4.29 13.97
CA ILE A 4 16.95 -2.90 13.66
C ILE A 4 17.77 -2.78 12.37
N GLN A 5 18.75 -3.65 12.17
CA GLN A 5 19.62 -3.62 10.98
C GLN A 5 18.83 -3.97 9.71
N GLN A 6 17.86 -4.88 9.85
CA GLN A 6 17.02 -5.33 8.75
C GLN A 6 15.99 -4.27 8.32
N LYS A 7 15.48 -3.46 9.26
CA LYS A 7 14.58 -2.33 8.97
C LYS A 7 15.28 -1.17 8.26
N LEU A 8 16.57 -0.95 8.55
CA LEU A 8 17.38 0.10 7.92
C LEU A 8 17.86 -0.29 6.51
N GLU A 9 18.20 -1.57 6.27
CA GLU A 9 18.48 -2.07 4.90
C GLU A 9 17.26 -1.96 3.99
N ASP A 10 16.06 -2.14 4.53
CA ASP A 10 14.81 -1.92 3.79
C ASP A 10 14.56 -0.43 3.48
N TYR A 11 14.96 0.48 4.37
CA TYR A 11 14.84 1.94 4.18
C TYR A 11 15.81 2.49 3.12
N LEU A 12 17.02 1.92 3.03
CA LEU A 12 18.04 2.31 2.04
C LEU A 12 17.74 1.79 0.63
N ASN A 13 17.09 0.63 0.51
CA ASN A 13 16.72 0.07 -0.80
C ASN A 13 15.50 0.74 -1.47
N ASP A 14 14.68 1.50 -0.71
CA ASP A 14 13.48 2.19 -1.24
C ASP A 14 13.75 3.67 -1.65
N ARG A 15 14.96 4.21 -1.43
CA ARG A 15 15.31 5.63 -1.68
C ARG A 15 15.74 5.95 -3.13
N ASP A 16 15.66 4.99 -4.06
CA ASP A 16 16.07 5.16 -5.47
C ASP A 16 15.00 5.85 -6.36
N SER A 17 13.96 6.46 -5.77
CA SER A 17 12.96 7.24 -6.52
C SER A 17 13.11 8.75 -6.31
N THR A 18 13.79 9.36 -7.28
CA THR A 18 13.71 10.76 -7.76
C THR A 18 12.68 11.67 -7.08
N GLU A 19 13.12 12.43 -6.07
CA GLU A 19 12.44 13.65 -5.62
C GLU A 19 13.52 14.68 -5.26
N TYR A 20 13.60 15.77 -6.04
CA TYR A 20 14.63 16.79 -5.92
C TYR A 20 14.26 17.75 -4.78
N TYR A 21 14.90 17.55 -3.63
CA TYR A 21 14.91 18.51 -2.53
C TYR A 21 16.15 19.42 -2.68
N PRO A 22 16.09 20.71 -2.30
CA PRO A 22 17.26 21.59 -2.31
C PRO A 22 18.38 20.98 -1.45
N ASP A 23 19.54 20.75 -2.05
CA ASP A 23 20.61 19.89 -1.51
C ASP A 23 21.25 20.37 -0.18
N GLU A 24 21.04 21.63 0.24
CA GLU A 24 21.77 22.20 1.38
C GLU A 24 21.14 21.87 2.75
N ASP A 25 19.81 21.88 2.89
CA ASP A 25 19.14 21.63 4.19
C ASP A 25 19.03 20.13 4.51
N VAL A 26 18.79 19.30 3.50
CA VAL A 26 18.78 17.82 3.64
C VAL A 26 20.18 17.31 3.99
N SER A 27 21.23 17.94 3.44
CA SER A 27 22.64 17.60 3.75
C SER A 27 23.03 17.90 5.19
N MET A 28 22.47 18.94 5.82
CA MET A 28 22.82 19.31 7.20
C MET A 28 22.14 18.38 8.20
N MET A 29 20.86 18.06 7.99
CA MET A 29 20.13 17.11 8.81
C MET A 29 20.70 15.69 8.70
N ASP A 30 20.99 15.21 7.48
CA ASP A 30 21.59 13.88 7.28
C ASP A 30 22.99 13.80 7.94
N ARG A 31 23.79 14.88 7.91
CA ARG A 31 25.06 14.96 8.64
C ARG A 31 24.90 14.96 10.16
N MET A 32 23.87 15.62 10.69
CA MET A 32 23.61 15.64 12.13
C MET A 32 23.18 14.27 12.62
N VAL A 33 22.33 13.57 11.86
CA VAL A 33 21.93 12.19 12.17
C VAL A 33 23.12 11.23 12.04
N GLU A 34 23.96 11.38 11.01
CA GLU A 34 25.17 10.56 10.84
C GLU A 34 26.21 10.83 11.94
N PHE A 35 26.32 12.07 12.42
CA PHE A 35 27.16 12.42 13.56
C PHE A 35 26.64 11.76 14.84
N ILE A 36 25.33 11.81 15.10
CA ILE A 36 24.71 11.18 16.29
C ILE A 36 24.82 9.66 16.23
N MET A 37 24.64 9.04 15.06
CA MET A 37 24.80 7.59 14.85
C MET A 37 26.24 7.09 15.07
N ASN A 38 27.22 7.97 14.83
CA ASN A 38 28.63 7.68 15.05
C ASN A 38 29.13 8.14 16.44
N LEU A 39 28.26 8.69 17.29
CA LEU A 39 28.62 8.95 18.68
C LEU A 39 28.77 7.63 19.43
N ASN A 40 29.91 7.48 20.10
CA ASN A 40 30.21 6.29 20.88
C ASN A 40 29.50 6.40 22.24
N THR A 41 28.31 5.79 22.34
CA THR A 41 27.40 5.88 23.51
C THR A 41 28.05 5.45 24.83
N ASP A 42 29.12 4.67 24.77
CA ASP A 42 29.87 4.20 25.94
C ASP A 42 30.72 5.31 26.61
N THR A 43 30.88 6.46 25.96
CA THR A 43 31.66 7.60 26.46
C THR A 43 30.82 8.80 26.90
N LEU A 44 29.50 8.73 26.66
CA LEU A 44 28.54 9.78 27.00
C LEU A 44 27.98 9.52 28.41
N SER A 45 27.70 10.58 29.16
CA SER A 45 26.94 10.42 30.40
C SER A 45 25.46 10.18 30.07
N ASP A 46 24.77 9.45 30.95
CA ASP A 46 23.34 9.11 30.77
C ASP A 46 22.48 10.35 30.44
N ASP A 47 22.74 11.49 31.07
CA ASP A 47 22.04 12.76 30.81
C ASP A 47 22.21 13.27 29.35
N GLN A 48 23.36 13.01 28.72
CA GLN A 48 23.65 13.43 27.34
C GLN A 48 23.04 12.46 26.31
N ILE A 49 22.82 11.21 26.72
CA ILE A 49 22.14 10.20 25.91
C ILE A 49 20.64 10.50 25.88
N GLU A 50 20.08 10.92 27.02
CA GLU A 50 18.68 11.32 27.13
C GLU A 50 18.40 12.59 26.31
N GLU A 51 19.25 13.62 26.40
CA GLU A 51 19.13 14.84 25.57
C GLU A 51 19.26 14.54 24.06
N ALA A 52 20.12 13.60 23.66
CA ALA A 52 20.24 13.17 22.27
C ALA A 52 19.00 12.38 21.78
N ALA A 53 18.36 11.61 22.66
CA ALA A 53 17.14 10.88 22.35
C ALA A 53 15.94 11.84 22.18
N ASP A 54 15.83 12.85 23.05
CA ASP A 54 14.77 13.87 22.98
C ASP A 54 14.83 14.66 21.66
N ILE A 55 16.04 15.01 21.20
CA ILE A 55 16.25 15.70 19.91
C ILE A 55 15.82 14.82 18.73
N ILE A 56 16.06 13.50 18.80
CA ILE A 56 15.65 12.56 17.74
C ILE A 56 14.13 12.44 17.68
N ASP A 57 13.46 12.37 18.84
CA ASP A 57 12.01 12.27 18.91
C ASP A 57 11.33 13.56 18.43
N GLU A 58 11.88 14.74 18.77
CA GLU A 58 11.39 16.03 18.27
C GLU A 58 11.52 16.16 16.74
N LEU A 59 12.64 15.69 16.17
CA LEU A 59 12.87 15.66 14.72
C LEU A 59 12.00 14.62 13.99
N ALA A 60 11.60 13.54 14.67
CA ALA A 60 10.70 12.54 14.12
C ALA A 60 9.25 13.05 14.06
N ASP A 61 8.80 13.78 15.10
CA ASP A 61 7.45 14.35 15.16
C ASP A 61 7.25 15.51 14.16
N GLU A 62 8.24 16.39 13.97
CA GLU A 62 8.15 17.47 12.97
C GLU A 62 8.02 16.95 11.51
N ASN A 63 8.48 15.72 11.23
CA ASN A 63 8.34 15.07 9.92
C ASN A 63 7.06 14.22 9.78
N LEU A 64 6.32 13.97 10.86
CA LEU A 64 5.12 13.13 10.86
C LEU A 64 3.84 13.91 10.56
N ASP A 65 3.79 15.21 10.88
CA ASP A 65 2.59 16.03 10.66
C ASP A 65 2.30 16.32 9.18
N ASP A 66 3.32 16.31 8.30
CA ASP A 66 3.13 16.41 6.84
C ASP A 66 2.81 15.06 6.17
N ALA A 67 3.02 13.93 6.87
CA ALA A 67 2.85 12.58 6.34
C ALA A 67 1.57 11.85 6.79
N LEU A 68 0.90 12.31 7.85
CA LEU A 68 -0.27 11.64 8.47
C LEU A 68 -1.61 12.35 8.25
N GLY A 69 -1.76 13.08 7.15
CA GLY A 69 -3.07 13.50 6.66
C GLY A 69 -3.94 12.31 6.20
N ASP A 70 -4.90 11.92 7.04
CA ASP A 70 -6.11 11.12 6.70
C ASP A 70 -5.88 9.71 6.08
N VAL A 71 -5.49 8.74 6.91
CA VAL A 71 -5.55 7.31 6.57
C VAL A 71 -6.83 6.67 7.11
N ASP A 72 -8.01 7.13 6.69
CA ASP A 72 -9.24 6.33 6.81
C ASP A 72 -10.30 6.60 5.74
N GLU A 73 -9.88 7.06 4.55
CA GLU A 73 -10.75 7.06 3.38
C GLU A 73 -10.46 5.82 2.53
N ALA A 74 -11.44 4.92 2.42
CA ALA A 74 -11.42 3.79 1.51
C ALA A 74 -11.00 4.27 0.11
N ILE A 75 -9.73 4.05 -0.26
CA ILE A 75 -9.14 4.48 -1.53
C ILE A 75 -9.97 3.84 -2.64
N THR A 76 -10.95 4.59 -3.13
CA THR A 76 -11.67 4.24 -4.35
C THR A 76 -10.66 4.43 -5.45
N ALA A 77 -9.90 3.37 -5.77
CA ALA A 77 -8.80 3.41 -6.73
C ALA A 77 -9.19 4.28 -7.91
N ARG A 78 -8.56 5.47 -8.02
CA ARG A 78 -8.88 6.43 -9.08
C ARG A 78 -8.83 5.67 -10.38
N LYS A 79 -9.88 5.78 -11.20
CA LYS A 79 -9.96 5.06 -12.48
C LYS A 79 -8.86 5.57 -13.41
N VAL A 80 -7.68 4.95 -13.36
CA VAL A 80 -6.56 5.31 -14.23
C VAL A 80 -6.93 4.91 -15.66
N LYS A 81 -6.85 5.86 -16.58
CA LYS A 81 -7.01 5.58 -18.02
C LYS A 81 -5.81 4.75 -18.46
N ILE A 82 -6.05 3.48 -18.77
CA ILE A 82 -5.02 2.55 -19.27
C ILE A 82 -4.56 3.01 -20.66
N LYS A 83 -3.25 3.01 -20.91
CA LYS A 83 -2.66 3.35 -22.22
C LYS A 83 -3.22 2.42 -23.33
N PRO A 84 -3.43 2.90 -24.57
CA PRO A 84 -3.96 2.09 -25.67
C PRO A 84 -3.13 0.81 -25.97
N SER A 85 -1.81 0.88 -25.79
CA SER A 85 -0.88 -0.24 -25.94
C SER A 85 -1.20 -1.39 -24.99
N ASP A 86 -1.40 -1.09 -23.71
CA ASP A 86 -1.67 -2.10 -22.68
C ASP A 86 -3.06 -2.72 -22.86
N LYS A 87 -4.04 -1.92 -23.32
CA LYS A 87 -5.34 -2.43 -23.73
C LYS A 87 -5.22 -3.44 -24.88
N ARG A 88 -4.33 -3.20 -25.86
CA ARG A 88 -4.06 -4.12 -26.97
C ARG A 88 -3.36 -5.39 -26.48
N LYS A 89 -2.34 -5.28 -25.63
CA LYS A 89 -1.63 -6.42 -25.01
C LYS A 89 -2.62 -7.32 -24.26
N ARG A 90 -3.46 -6.75 -23.38
CA ARG A 90 -4.48 -7.49 -22.61
C ARG A 90 -5.50 -8.19 -23.51
N ARG A 91 -5.91 -7.56 -24.61
CA ARG A 91 -6.81 -8.19 -25.60
C ARG A 91 -6.16 -9.39 -26.29
N MET A 92 -4.88 -9.28 -26.67
CA MET A 92 -4.14 -10.37 -27.30
C MET A 92 -3.92 -11.52 -26.33
N GLU A 93 -3.56 -11.22 -25.08
CA GLU A 93 -3.43 -12.22 -24.02
C GLU A 93 -4.75 -12.95 -23.76
N TYR A 94 -5.87 -12.22 -23.64
CA TYR A 94 -7.19 -12.82 -23.50
C TYR A 94 -7.53 -13.74 -24.67
N ARG A 95 -7.21 -13.34 -25.91
CA ARG A 95 -7.45 -14.17 -27.11
C ARG A 95 -6.65 -15.46 -27.06
N ARG A 96 -5.35 -15.37 -26.75
CA ARG A 96 -4.46 -16.54 -26.59
C ARG A 96 -4.97 -17.49 -25.50
N ASN A 97 -5.39 -16.94 -24.36
CA ASN A 97 -5.82 -17.70 -23.20
C ASN A 97 -7.33 -18.00 -23.16
N ARG A 98 -8.10 -17.68 -24.22
CA ARG A 98 -9.56 -17.75 -24.20
C ARG A 98 -10.07 -19.16 -23.89
N ALA A 99 -9.45 -20.17 -24.50
CA ALA A 99 -9.84 -21.57 -24.31
C ALA A 99 -9.58 -22.03 -22.87
N SER A 100 -8.41 -21.73 -22.31
CA SER A 100 -8.05 -22.10 -20.93
C SER A 100 -8.96 -21.40 -19.91
N LEU A 101 -9.26 -20.12 -20.12
CA LEU A 101 -10.22 -19.37 -19.29
C LEU A 101 -11.63 -19.98 -19.34
N LYS A 102 -12.11 -20.39 -20.53
CA LYS A 102 -13.40 -21.08 -20.66
C LYS A 102 -13.42 -22.40 -19.89
N LEU A 103 -12.35 -23.20 -19.98
CA LEU A 103 -12.24 -24.46 -19.25
C LEU A 103 -12.19 -24.25 -17.74
N LYS A 104 -11.38 -23.29 -17.25
CA LYS A 104 -11.32 -22.91 -15.84
C LYS A 104 -12.70 -22.46 -15.33
N SER A 105 -13.43 -21.65 -16.10
CA SER A 105 -14.80 -21.25 -15.76
C SER A 105 -15.76 -22.44 -15.70
N LYS A 106 -15.68 -23.37 -16.66
CA LYS A 106 -16.51 -24.59 -16.68
C LYS A 106 -16.25 -25.47 -15.45
N LYS A 107 -14.98 -25.65 -15.07
CA LYS A 107 -14.58 -26.37 -13.84
C LYS A 107 -15.10 -25.65 -12.60
N PHE A 108 -14.90 -24.33 -12.50
CA PHE A 108 -15.37 -23.54 -11.35
C PHE A 108 -16.88 -23.64 -11.14
N ARG A 109 -17.69 -23.63 -12.20
CA ARG A 109 -19.16 -23.78 -12.12
C ARG A 109 -19.62 -25.09 -11.46
N ARG A 110 -18.77 -26.12 -11.42
CA ARG A 110 -19.10 -27.41 -10.78
C ARG A 110 -18.81 -27.41 -9.28
N THR A 111 -17.99 -26.47 -8.80
CA THR A 111 -17.55 -26.40 -7.40
C THR A 111 -18.68 -26.04 -6.43
N THR A 112 -18.53 -26.43 -5.17
CA THR A 112 -19.44 -26.07 -4.07
C THR A 112 -19.50 -24.57 -3.85
N LYS A 113 -18.34 -23.88 -3.89
CA LYS A 113 -18.24 -22.42 -3.77
C LYS A 113 -19.14 -21.69 -4.77
N TYR A 114 -19.12 -22.10 -6.04
CA TYR A 114 -20.00 -21.52 -7.06
C TYR A 114 -21.49 -21.78 -6.77
N LYS A 115 -21.84 -23.00 -6.36
CA LYS A 115 -23.22 -23.36 -6.02
C LYS A 115 -23.73 -22.54 -4.81
N GLN A 116 -22.92 -22.39 -3.77
CA GLN A 116 -23.22 -21.56 -2.59
C GLN A 116 -23.42 -20.10 -2.97
N TRP A 117 -22.49 -19.53 -3.76
CA TRP A 117 -22.60 -18.16 -4.26
C TRP A 117 -23.88 -17.95 -5.09
N LYS A 118 -24.21 -18.89 -5.99
CA LYS A 118 -25.43 -18.85 -6.80
C LYS A 118 -26.70 -18.89 -5.93
N ARG A 119 -26.74 -19.74 -4.89
CA ARG A 119 -27.84 -19.82 -3.92
C ARG A 119 -28.00 -18.49 -3.16
N ALA A 120 -26.90 -17.93 -2.65
CA ALA A 120 -26.92 -16.65 -1.95
C ALA A 120 -27.44 -15.50 -2.85
N LYS A 121 -27.00 -15.46 -4.12
CA LYS A 121 -27.48 -14.49 -5.10
C LYS A 121 -28.99 -14.65 -5.37
N LYS A 122 -29.49 -15.89 -5.52
CA LYS A 122 -30.93 -16.16 -5.67
C LYS A 122 -31.73 -15.70 -4.46
N ARG A 123 -31.24 -15.97 -3.24
CA ARG A 123 -31.88 -15.51 -2.00
C ARG A 123 -31.99 -13.99 -1.94
N LYS A 124 -30.90 -13.28 -2.24
CA LYS A 124 -30.90 -11.80 -2.30
C LYS A 124 -31.89 -11.27 -3.34
N ALA A 125 -31.93 -11.87 -4.53
CA ALA A 125 -32.89 -11.49 -5.57
C ALA A 125 -34.35 -11.71 -5.13
N GLY A 126 -34.65 -12.83 -4.47
CA GLY A 126 -35.99 -13.09 -3.91
C GLY A 126 -36.41 -12.08 -2.83
N GLN A 127 -35.45 -11.52 -2.10
CA GLN A 127 -35.67 -10.42 -1.14
C GLN A 127 -35.77 -9.03 -1.81
N GLY A 128 -35.74 -8.96 -3.15
CA GLY A 128 -35.70 -7.68 -3.88
C GLY A 128 -34.41 -6.89 -3.65
N LYS A 129 -33.30 -7.57 -3.32
CA LYS A 129 -31.98 -6.96 -3.08
C LYS A 129 -31.02 -7.22 -4.23
N THR A 130 -30.18 -6.23 -4.51
CA THR A 130 -29.05 -6.29 -5.44
C THR A 130 -27.93 -7.21 -4.92
N ALA A 131 -26.93 -7.49 -5.75
CA ALA A 131 -25.77 -8.29 -5.33
C ALA A 131 -25.04 -7.68 -4.12
N ARG A 132 -25.01 -6.34 -4.04
CA ARG A 132 -24.46 -5.54 -2.94
C ARG A 132 -25.39 -5.44 -1.72
N GLY A 133 -26.59 -6.03 -1.75
CA GLY A 133 -27.54 -6.05 -0.62
C GLY A 133 -28.51 -4.87 -0.56
N LYS A 134 -28.33 -3.83 -1.38
CA LYS A 134 -29.26 -2.69 -1.48
C LYS A 134 -30.58 -3.12 -2.14
N ARG A 135 -31.73 -2.54 -1.77
CA ARG A 135 -33.01 -2.81 -2.45
C ARG A 135 -32.94 -2.42 -3.94
N ILE A 136 -33.55 -3.22 -4.80
CA ILE A 136 -33.68 -2.94 -6.23
C ILE A 136 -34.69 -1.79 -6.36
N ARG A 137 -34.22 -0.60 -6.75
CA ARG A 137 -35.11 0.49 -7.15
C ARG A 137 -35.75 0.11 -8.48
N LYS A 138 -37.07 0.00 -8.52
CA LYS A 138 -37.82 0.01 -9.78
C LYS A 138 -37.78 1.46 -10.27
N PHE A 139 -37.22 1.71 -11.44
CA PHE A 139 -37.52 2.95 -12.15
C PHE A 139 -38.99 2.85 -12.56
N MET A 140 -39.83 3.71 -12.00
CA MET A 140 -41.18 4.00 -12.49
C MET A 140 -41.08 5.20 -13.42
#